data_AF-A0A847B474-F1
#
_entry.id   AF-A0A847B474-F1
#
_cell.length_a   1.000
_cell.length_b   1.000
_cell.length_c   1.000
_cell.angle_alpha   90.00
_cell.angle_beta   90.00
_cell.angle_gamma   90.00
#
_symmetry.space_group_name_H-M   'P 1'
#
loop_
_entity.id
_entity.type
_entity.pdbx_description
1 polymer ?
#
loop_
_entity_poly.entity_id
_entity_poly.type
_entity_poly.pdbx_seq_one_letter_code
_entity_poly.pdbx_strand_id
1 'polypeptide(L)'
;MEFKEKALKVFKMWYENLPVHKPSGGPGDIGKMLEAIGAAGLEQLNVDERIEVLEYFQLFLVDKVREYHSRQRLKAVYNPSQTTWQAVNDLLALARETGKEGPVAQYLIGAKLQLRFPHVKIGNESYSTADDQLGRPGDFLVGDTAFHVTVAPMTAVYEKCKRNIEDGFRVYLLVPDRSLVGAKQNAEMVAPGKITVESIESFVAQNIEELSVFSKDRIIVGFHRLLETYNERVNATEVDKSMLIEIPRNLLR
;
A
#
# COMPACT_ATOMS: atom_id res chain seq x y z
N MET A 1 6.52 -25.38 -36.34
CA MET A 1 7.20 -24.08 -36.08
C MET A 1 6.40 -22.87 -36.56
N GLU A 2 5.97 -22.83 -37.82
CA GLU A 2 5.28 -21.65 -38.41
C GLU A 2 3.98 -21.23 -37.68
N PHE A 3 3.17 -22.21 -37.24
CA PHE A 3 1.92 -21.95 -36.50
C PHE A 3 2.13 -21.39 -35.09
N LYS A 4 3.16 -21.88 -34.39
CA LYS A 4 3.52 -21.40 -33.04
C LYS A 4 3.94 -19.92 -33.10
N GLU A 5 4.84 -19.56 -34.01
CA GLU A 5 5.25 -18.16 -34.19
C GLU A 5 4.09 -17.25 -34.60
N LYS A 6 3.21 -17.73 -35.50
CA LYS A 6 2.00 -17.01 -35.89
C LYS A 6 1.11 -16.74 -34.69
N ALA A 7 0.86 -17.74 -33.84
CA ALA A 7 0.04 -17.59 -32.64
C ALA A 7 0.62 -16.56 -31.66
N LEU A 8 1.94 -16.63 -31.40
CA LEU A 8 2.64 -15.66 -30.57
C LEU A 8 2.54 -14.23 -31.11
N LYS A 9 2.67 -14.06 -32.42
CA LYS A 9 2.59 -12.75 -33.08
C LYS A 9 1.18 -12.16 -32.99
N VAL A 10 0.14 -12.96 -33.28
CA VAL A 10 -1.25 -12.51 -33.22
C VAL A 10 -1.64 -12.07 -31.80
N PHE A 11 -1.23 -12.85 -30.79
CA PHE A 11 -1.52 -12.53 -29.40
C PHE A 11 -0.84 -11.24 -28.91
N LYS A 12 0.43 -11.02 -29.28
CA LYS A 12 1.14 -9.77 -28.96
C LYS A 12 0.52 -8.57 -29.66
N MET A 13 0.19 -8.70 -30.95
CA MET A 13 -0.48 -7.63 -31.70
C MET A 13 -1.85 -7.28 -31.11
N TRP A 14 -2.63 -8.26 -30.67
CA TRP A 14 -3.88 -7.99 -29.95
C TRP A 14 -3.61 -7.16 -28.69
N TYR A 15 -2.65 -7.58 -27.86
CA TYR A 15 -2.31 -6.87 -26.62
C TYR A 15 -1.85 -5.43 -26.88
N GLU A 16 -1.00 -5.20 -27.87
CA GLU A 16 -0.49 -3.86 -28.23
C GLU A 16 -1.57 -2.92 -28.76
N ASN A 17 -2.67 -3.45 -29.29
CA ASN A 17 -3.80 -2.67 -29.80
C ASN A 17 -4.87 -2.39 -28.73
N LEU A 18 -4.66 -2.82 -27.48
CA LEU A 18 -5.58 -2.48 -26.39
C LEU A 18 -5.49 -0.97 -26.05
N PRO A 19 -6.63 -0.31 -25.79
CA PRO A 19 -6.64 1.11 -25.47
C PRO A 19 -5.89 1.41 -24.16
N VAL A 20 -4.92 2.34 -24.24
CA VAL A 20 -3.94 2.68 -23.18
C VAL A 20 -4.57 3.11 -21.85
N HIS A 21 -5.82 3.59 -21.85
CA HIS A 21 -6.47 4.15 -20.66
C HIS A 21 -7.45 3.23 -19.93
N LYS A 22 -7.73 2.02 -20.44
CA LYS A 22 -8.60 1.03 -19.76
C LYS A 22 -8.29 -0.41 -20.19
N PRO A 23 -7.20 -1.04 -19.72
CA PRO A 23 -7.15 -2.50 -19.69
C PRO A 23 -8.04 -2.95 -18.53
N SER A 24 -9.36 -2.97 -18.75
CA SER A 24 -10.32 -3.23 -17.68
C SER A 24 -10.41 -4.71 -17.30
N GLY A 25 -9.88 -5.59 -18.16
CA GLY A 25 -10.09 -7.04 -18.03
C GLY A 25 -11.57 -7.42 -18.14
N GLY A 26 -12.42 -6.51 -18.63
CA GLY A 26 -13.86 -6.69 -18.69
C GLY A 26 -14.27 -7.73 -19.74
N PRO A 27 -15.52 -8.23 -19.70
CA PRO A 27 -16.00 -9.28 -20.60
C PRO A 27 -15.80 -8.99 -22.09
N GLY A 28 -15.88 -7.72 -22.51
CA GLY A 28 -15.63 -7.29 -23.89
C GLY A 28 -14.16 -7.36 -24.32
N ASP A 29 -13.21 -7.18 -23.39
CA ASP A 29 -11.78 -7.30 -23.66
C ASP A 29 -11.39 -8.79 -23.74
N ILE A 30 -12.00 -9.63 -22.90
CA ILE A 30 -11.86 -11.09 -22.93
C ILE A 30 -12.42 -11.66 -24.24
N GLY A 31 -13.58 -11.18 -24.71
CA GLY A 31 -14.15 -11.60 -25.99
C GLY A 31 -13.20 -11.38 -27.17
N LYS A 32 -12.61 -10.18 -27.26
CA LYS A 32 -11.62 -9.85 -28.30
C LYS A 32 -10.33 -10.67 -28.18
N MET A 33 -9.91 -10.99 -26.96
CA MET A 33 -8.78 -11.89 -26.73
C MET A 33 -9.08 -13.29 -27.29
N LEU A 34 -10.25 -13.83 -26.99
CA LEU A 34 -10.67 -15.16 -27.46
C LEU A 34 -10.82 -15.20 -28.99
N GLU A 35 -11.32 -14.13 -29.61
CA GLU A 35 -11.36 -14.00 -31.07
C GLU A 35 -9.95 -13.98 -31.69
N ALA A 36 -9.02 -13.22 -31.10
CA ALA A 36 -7.63 -13.18 -31.55
C ALA A 36 -6.92 -14.53 -31.40
N ILE A 37 -7.17 -15.24 -30.29
CA ILE A 37 -6.67 -16.60 -30.06
C ILE A 37 -7.32 -17.59 -31.04
N GLY A 38 -8.61 -17.46 -31.33
CA GLY A 38 -9.30 -18.28 -32.33
C GLY A 38 -8.71 -18.11 -33.73
N ALA A 39 -8.37 -16.87 -34.12
CA ALA A 39 -7.70 -16.58 -35.39
C ALA A 39 -6.25 -17.12 -35.48
N ALA A 40 -5.65 -17.47 -34.34
CA ALA A 40 -4.31 -18.06 -34.29
C ALA A 40 -4.28 -19.54 -34.72
N GLY A 41 -5.43 -20.22 -34.77
CA GLY A 41 -5.53 -21.61 -35.24
C GLY A 41 -4.90 -22.62 -34.27
N LEU A 42 -5.01 -22.40 -32.95
CA LEU A 42 -4.42 -23.29 -31.93
C LEU A 42 -4.94 -24.73 -32.00
N GLU A 43 -6.13 -24.93 -32.56
CA GLU A 43 -6.73 -26.24 -32.82
C GLU A 43 -5.92 -27.09 -33.80
N GLN A 44 -5.09 -26.46 -34.64
CA GLN A 44 -4.21 -27.13 -35.60
C GLN A 44 -2.88 -27.61 -35.00
N LEU A 45 -2.55 -27.15 -33.79
CA LEU A 45 -1.39 -27.62 -33.03
C LEU A 45 -1.71 -28.92 -32.30
N ASN A 46 -0.68 -29.76 -32.12
CA ASN A 46 -0.80 -30.91 -31.24
C ASN A 46 -0.94 -30.48 -29.76
N VAL A 47 -1.24 -31.44 -28.88
CA VAL A 47 -1.53 -31.15 -27.46
C VAL A 47 -0.35 -30.48 -26.77
N ASP A 48 0.87 -30.98 -26.97
CA ASP A 48 2.07 -30.45 -26.31
C ASP A 48 2.41 -29.04 -26.81
N GLU A 49 2.37 -28.82 -28.12
CA GLU A 49 2.57 -27.51 -28.74
C GLU A 49 1.52 -26.49 -28.29
N ARG A 50 0.27 -26.93 -28.10
CA ARG A 50 -0.82 -26.08 -27.61
C ARG A 50 -0.62 -25.69 -26.15
N ILE A 51 -0.19 -26.64 -25.31
CA ILE A 51 0.15 -26.37 -23.90
C ILE A 51 1.26 -25.32 -23.82
N GLU A 52 2.36 -25.50 -24.57
CA GLU A 52 3.48 -24.55 -24.57
C GLU A 52 3.06 -23.12 -24.99
N VAL A 53 2.17 -23.00 -25.97
CA VAL A 53 1.66 -21.69 -26.42
C VAL A 53 0.76 -21.05 -25.36
N LEU A 54 -0.09 -21.83 -24.71
CA LEU A 54 -0.95 -21.33 -23.63
C LEU A 54 -0.15 -20.91 -22.40
N GLU A 55 0.87 -21.67 -22.01
CA GLU A 55 1.80 -21.29 -20.95
C GLU A 55 2.51 -19.97 -21.28
N TYR A 56 2.95 -19.80 -22.53
CA TYR A 56 3.53 -18.53 -22.96
C TYR A 56 2.55 -17.36 -22.86
N PHE A 57 1.30 -17.53 -23.30
CA PHE A 57 0.29 -16.46 -23.20
C PHE A 57 0.02 -16.08 -21.74
N GLN A 58 -0.08 -17.07 -20.85
CA GLN A 58 -0.25 -16.85 -19.41
C GLN A 58 0.94 -16.09 -18.83
N LEU A 59 2.17 -16.53 -19.10
CA LEU A 59 3.39 -15.86 -18.62
C LEU A 59 3.50 -14.43 -19.17
N PHE A 60 3.19 -14.22 -20.45
CA PHE A 60 3.18 -12.89 -21.06
C PHE A 60 2.18 -11.96 -20.36
N LEU A 61 0.94 -12.41 -20.13
CA LEU A 61 -0.07 -11.61 -19.43
C LEU A 61 0.35 -11.32 -17.98
N VAL A 62 0.91 -12.31 -17.28
CA VAL A 62 1.45 -12.13 -15.91
C VAL A 62 2.56 -11.07 -15.91
N ASP A 63 3.47 -11.10 -16.87
CA ASP A 63 4.54 -10.11 -16.98
C ASP A 63 4.02 -8.71 -17.31
N LYS A 64 2.96 -8.61 -18.12
CA LYS A 64 2.30 -7.34 -18.41
C LYS A 64 1.54 -6.77 -17.23
N VAL A 65 0.89 -7.61 -16.43
CA VAL A 65 0.28 -7.22 -15.16
C VAL A 65 1.36 -6.73 -14.19
N ARG A 66 2.49 -7.44 -14.08
CA ARG A 66 3.65 -7.02 -13.27
C ARG A 66 4.22 -5.67 -13.72
N GLU A 67 4.38 -5.47 -15.03
CA GLU A 67 4.89 -4.23 -15.63
C GLU A 67 3.94 -3.05 -15.41
N TYR A 68 2.63 -3.26 -15.57
CA TYR A 68 1.62 -2.25 -15.30
C TYR A 68 1.64 -1.84 -13.82
N HIS A 69 1.65 -2.82 -12.92
CA HIS A 69 1.73 -2.55 -11.49
C HIS A 69 3.05 -1.88 -11.08
N SER A 70 4.19 -2.22 -11.69
CA SER A 70 5.47 -1.58 -11.37
C SER A 70 5.49 -0.11 -11.78
N ARG A 71 4.90 0.25 -12.93
CA ARG A 71 4.76 1.65 -13.39
C ARG A 71 3.84 2.49 -12.50
N GLN A 72 2.99 1.86 -11.70
CA GLN A 72 2.04 2.53 -10.82
C GLN A 72 2.50 2.64 -9.36
N ARG A 73 3.66 2.08 -8.99
CA ARG A 73 4.20 2.17 -7.64
C ARG A 73 4.59 3.60 -7.27
N LEU A 74 4.55 3.91 -5.98
CA LEU A 74 5.06 5.15 -5.43
C LEU A 74 6.59 5.13 -5.49
N LYS A 75 7.17 6.01 -6.30
CA LYS A 75 8.62 6.15 -6.46
C LYS A 75 9.19 7.00 -5.34
N ALA A 76 9.40 6.41 -4.18
CA ALA A 76 10.00 7.09 -3.05
C ALA A 76 11.43 7.53 -3.39
N VAL A 77 11.85 8.66 -2.82
CA VAL A 77 13.23 9.13 -2.84
C VAL A 77 13.70 9.13 -1.39
N TYR A 78 14.91 8.62 -1.15
CA TYR A 78 15.53 8.68 0.17
C TYR A 78 16.82 9.49 0.10
N ASN A 79 16.91 10.55 0.90
CA ASN A 79 18.11 11.35 1.03
C ASN A 79 18.74 11.15 2.43
N PRO A 80 19.92 10.52 2.53
CA PRO A 80 20.56 10.23 3.81
C PRO A 80 21.11 11.47 4.54
N SER A 81 21.00 12.68 3.97
CA SER A 81 21.31 13.93 4.67
C SER A 81 20.10 14.55 5.38
N GLN A 82 18.88 14.05 5.10
CA GLN A 82 17.66 14.49 5.77
C GLN A 82 17.42 13.68 7.06
N THR A 83 16.55 14.21 7.93
CA THR A 83 16.08 13.47 9.10
C THR A 83 15.15 12.35 8.66
N THR A 84 15.04 11.29 9.47
CA THR A 84 14.07 10.21 9.24
C THR A 84 12.64 10.75 9.18
N TRP A 85 12.31 11.77 9.99
CA TRP A 85 11.05 12.49 9.94
C TRP A 85 10.78 13.06 8.54
N GLN A 86 11.77 13.74 7.94
CA GLN A 86 11.63 14.35 6.62
C GLN A 86 11.43 13.28 5.53
N ALA A 87 12.10 12.13 5.64
CA ALA A 87 11.90 11.02 4.70
C ALA A 87 10.46 10.46 4.76
N VAL A 88 9.85 10.39 5.96
CA VAL A 88 8.44 10.01 6.11
C VAL A 88 7.51 11.10 5.56
N ASN A 89 7.79 12.37 5.85
CA ASN A 89 7.03 13.50 5.31
C ASN A 89 7.03 13.50 3.77
N ASP A 90 8.19 13.30 3.14
CA ASP A 90 8.33 13.31 1.69
C ASP A 90 7.56 12.15 1.06
N LEU A 91 7.54 10.98 1.71
CA LEU A 91 6.72 9.84 1.30
C LEU A 91 5.22 10.13 1.39
N LEU A 92 4.75 10.74 2.48
CA LEU A 92 3.34 11.16 2.63
C LEU A 92 2.97 12.24 1.61
N ALA A 93 3.87 13.18 1.31
CA ALA A 93 3.67 14.20 0.28
C ALA A 93 3.49 13.56 -1.11
N LEU A 94 4.35 12.61 -1.48
CA LEU A 94 4.24 11.84 -2.72
C LEU A 94 2.91 11.06 -2.79
N ALA A 95 2.51 10.45 -1.67
CA ALA A 95 1.24 9.74 -1.58
C ALA A 95 0.04 10.70 -1.76
N ARG A 96 0.13 11.92 -1.21
CA ARG A 96 -0.90 12.95 -1.37
C ARG A 96 -1.05 13.42 -2.81
N GLU A 97 0.06 13.65 -3.51
CA GLU A 97 0.05 14.03 -4.94
C GLU A 97 -0.63 12.98 -5.83
N THR A 98 -0.63 11.73 -5.38
CA THR A 98 -1.25 10.60 -6.08
C THR A 98 -2.60 10.18 -5.51
N GLY A 99 -3.16 10.94 -4.55
CA GLY A 99 -4.47 10.68 -3.94
C GLY A 99 -4.51 9.47 -3.00
N LYS A 100 -3.36 8.99 -2.52
CA LYS A 100 -3.19 7.76 -1.73
C LYS A 100 -2.71 8.01 -0.30
N GLU A 101 -2.74 9.25 0.17
CA GLU A 101 -2.16 9.61 1.47
C GLU A 101 -2.77 8.82 2.64
N GLY A 102 -4.10 8.68 2.68
CA GLY A 102 -4.80 7.93 3.72
C GLY A 102 -4.34 6.46 3.81
N PRO A 103 -4.44 5.68 2.72
CA PRO A 103 -3.94 4.32 2.68
C PRO A 103 -2.46 4.20 3.05
N VAL A 104 -1.61 5.05 2.48
CA VAL A 104 -0.16 5.02 2.74
C VAL A 104 0.12 5.31 4.22
N ALA A 105 -0.55 6.30 4.81
CA ALA A 105 -0.45 6.60 6.24
C ALA A 105 -0.82 5.38 7.10
N GLN A 106 -1.98 4.76 6.86
CA GLN A 106 -2.42 3.60 7.63
C GLN A 106 -1.42 2.43 7.54
N TYR A 107 -0.98 2.10 6.32
CA TYR A 107 -0.01 1.01 6.12
C TYR A 107 1.36 1.30 6.72
N LEU A 108 1.82 2.56 6.72
CA LEU A 108 3.06 2.96 7.41
C LEU A 108 2.96 2.78 8.92
N ILE A 109 1.83 3.17 9.52
CA ILE A 109 1.57 2.93 10.95
C ILE A 109 1.56 1.43 11.25
N GLY A 110 0.87 0.64 10.44
CA GLY A 110 0.82 -0.81 10.59
C GLY A 110 2.21 -1.45 10.51
N ALA A 111 3.02 -1.05 9.53
CA ALA A 111 4.40 -1.53 9.35
C ALA A 111 5.27 -1.15 10.55
N LYS A 112 5.18 0.10 11.04
CA LYS A 112 5.88 0.54 12.25
C LYS A 112 5.49 -0.30 13.46
N LEU A 113 4.20 -0.52 13.68
CA LEU A 113 3.71 -1.28 14.84
C LEU A 113 4.21 -2.72 14.79
N GLN A 114 4.18 -3.34 13.61
CA GLN A 114 4.67 -4.71 13.41
C GLN A 114 6.17 -4.83 13.66
N LEU A 115 6.98 -3.87 13.18
CA LEU A 115 8.41 -3.82 13.47
C LEU A 115 8.71 -3.64 14.96
N ARG A 116 7.92 -2.82 15.65
CA ARG A 116 8.12 -2.55 17.09
C ARG A 116 7.70 -3.70 17.97
N PHE A 117 6.63 -4.39 17.60
CA PHE A 117 5.98 -5.42 18.40
C PHE A 117 5.91 -6.73 17.61
N PRO A 118 7.03 -7.40 17.32
CA PRO A 118 7.07 -8.59 16.47
C PRO A 118 6.29 -9.78 17.03
N HIS A 119 5.96 -9.76 18.32
CA HIS A 119 5.21 -10.81 19.00
C HIS A 119 3.72 -10.45 19.20
N VAL A 120 3.29 -9.27 18.75
CA VAL A 120 1.90 -8.84 18.82
C VAL A 120 1.29 -8.90 17.43
N LYS A 121 0.11 -9.53 17.31
CA LYS A 121 -0.61 -9.56 16.04
C LYS A 121 -1.16 -8.17 15.73
N ILE A 122 -0.53 -7.49 14.76
CA ILE A 122 -1.02 -6.21 14.24
C ILE A 122 -2.00 -6.49 13.09
N GLY A 123 -3.22 -5.97 13.20
CA GLY A 123 -4.25 -6.08 12.16
C GLY A 123 -3.74 -5.60 10.80
N ASN A 124 -4.19 -6.23 9.72
CA ASN A 124 -3.80 -5.87 8.37
C ASN A 124 -5.00 -6.07 7.45
N GLU A 125 -5.94 -5.16 7.53
CA GLU A 125 -7.16 -5.15 6.73
C GLU A 125 -7.01 -4.19 5.55
N SER A 126 -7.86 -4.32 4.53
CA SER A 126 -7.82 -3.37 3.42
C SER A 126 -8.36 -2.02 3.87
N TYR A 127 -7.75 -0.94 3.38
CA TYR A 127 -8.17 0.43 3.64
C TYR A 127 -9.64 0.64 3.26
N SER A 128 -10.05 0.08 2.12
CA SER A 128 -11.41 0.18 1.58
C SER A 128 -12.48 -0.55 2.39
N THR A 129 -12.11 -1.54 3.22
CA THR A 129 -13.07 -2.31 4.04
C THR A 129 -12.97 -1.96 5.53
N ALA A 130 -12.07 -1.05 5.91
CA ALA A 130 -11.90 -0.62 7.29
C ALA A 130 -13.10 0.19 7.81
N ASP A 131 -13.77 0.96 6.93
CA ASP A 131 -14.94 1.78 7.28
C ASP A 131 -16.22 0.97 7.51
N ASP A 132 -16.36 -0.20 6.88
CA ASP A 132 -17.57 -1.03 6.92
C ASP A 132 -17.63 -2.00 8.11
N GLN A 133 -16.57 -2.12 8.90
CA GLN A 133 -16.52 -3.07 10.01
C GLN A 133 -17.11 -2.50 11.31
N LEU A 134 -18.41 -2.73 11.49
CA LEU A 134 -19.10 -2.63 12.77
C LEU A 134 -18.29 -3.36 13.86
N GLY A 135 -17.83 -2.61 14.87
CA GLY A 135 -17.21 -3.15 16.09
C GLY A 135 -15.71 -2.97 16.23
N ARG A 136 -15.00 -2.39 15.26
CA ARG A 136 -13.57 -2.06 15.44
C ARG A 136 -13.37 -0.75 16.19
N PRO A 137 -12.60 -0.75 17.30
CA PRO A 137 -12.35 0.47 18.05
C PRO A 137 -11.51 1.46 17.23
N GLY A 138 -10.54 1.02 16.43
CA GLY A 138 -9.73 1.90 15.56
C GLY A 138 -9.19 1.15 14.34
N ASP A 139 -8.30 1.81 13.59
CA ASP A 139 -7.56 1.19 12.49
C ASP A 139 -6.62 0.10 12.98
N PHE A 140 -6.06 0.29 14.18
CA PHE A 140 -5.29 -0.73 14.90
C PHE A 140 -5.71 -0.78 16.36
N LEU A 141 -5.61 -1.97 16.95
CA LEU A 141 -5.76 -2.21 18.38
C LEU A 141 -4.50 -2.92 18.88
N VAL A 142 -3.79 -2.34 19.84
CA VAL A 142 -2.62 -2.94 20.49
C VAL A 142 -2.86 -2.89 22.00
N GLY A 143 -3.03 -4.06 22.61
CA GLY A 143 -3.50 -4.15 24.00
C GLY A 143 -4.88 -3.50 24.14
N ASP A 144 -4.99 -2.50 25.00
CA ASP A 144 -6.18 -1.69 25.27
C ASP A 144 -6.16 -0.33 24.55
N THR A 145 -5.22 -0.12 23.62
CA THR A 145 -5.03 1.16 22.93
C THR A 145 -5.51 1.08 21.48
N ALA A 146 -6.52 1.89 21.15
CA ALA A 146 -7.04 2.07 19.81
C ALA A 146 -6.30 3.20 19.09
N PHE A 147 -5.76 2.90 17.92
CA PHE A 147 -5.11 3.86 17.04
C PHE A 147 -6.05 4.24 15.90
N HIS A 148 -6.34 5.53 15.78
CA HIS A 148 -7.03 6.12 14.63
C HIS A 148 -6.00 6.84 13.78
N VAL A 149 -5.94 6.52 12.49
CA VAL A 149 -5.03 7.12 11.53
C VAL A 149 -5.87 7.89 10.52
N THR A 150 -5.66 9.20 10.41
CA THR A 150 -6.40 10.00 9.43
C THR A 150 -5.58 11.17 8.92
N VAL A 151 -5.68 11.43 7.62
CA VAL A 151 -5.05 12.57 6.96
C VAL A 151 -5.95 13.82 6.93
N ALA A 152 -7.22 13.66 7.35
CA ALA A 152 -8.22 14.70 7.42
C ALA A 152 -9.10 14.47 8.67
N PRO A 153 -8.63 14.89 9.87
CA PRO A 153 -9.33 14.63 11.12
C PRO A 153 -10.58 15.51 11.26
N MET A 154 -11.71 15.01 10.77
CA MET A 154 -13.04 15.63 10.85
C MET A 154 -13.81 15.17 12.10
N THR A 155 -14.90 15.85 12.46
CA THR A 155 -15.71 15.58 13.67
C THR A 155 -16.00 14.10 13.94
N ALA A 156 -16.30 13.31 12.90
CA ALA A 156 -16.61 11.89 13.03
C ALA A 156 -15.49 11.06 13.69
N VAL A 157 -14.20 11.40 13.46
CA VAL A 157 -13.09 10.67 14.11
C VAL A 157 -13.09 10.92 15.62
N TYR A 158 -13.34 12.15 16.05
CA TYR A 158 -13.35 12.51 17.48
C TYR A 158 -14.55 11.90 18.20
N GLU A 159 -15.71 11.80 17.56
CA GLU A 159 -16.86 11.09 18.13
C GLU A 159 -16.56 9.60 18.31
N LYS A 160 -15.86 8.98 17.34
CA LYS A 160 -15.39 7.60 17.48
C LYS A 160 -14.37 7.45 18.60
N CYS A 161 -13.41 8.37 18.72
CA CYS A 161 -12.47 8.44 19.84
C CYS A 161 -13.20 8.53 21.19
N LYS A 162 -14.23 9.38 21.29
CA LYS A 162 -15.01 9.55 22.52
C LYS A 162 -15.73 8.26 22.92
N ARG A 163 -16.39 7.58 21.97
CA ARG A 163 -17.03 6.28 22.23
C ARG A 163 -16.03 5.23 22.72
N ASN A 164 -14.86 5.14 22.08
CA ASN A 164 -13.82 4.23 22.54
C ASN A 164 -13.37 4.49 23.98
N ILE A 165 -13.27 5.76 24.38
CA ILE A 165 -12.92 6.14 25.76
C ILE A 165 -14.03 5.67 26.73
N GLU A 166 -15.31 5.85 26.35
CA GLU A 166 -16.46 5.38 27.12
C GLU A 166 -16.49 3.85 27.24
N ASP A 167 -16.02 3.15 26.21
CA ASP A 167 -15.87 1.69 26.17
C ASP A 167 -14.59 1.19 26.89
N GLY A 168 -13.79 2.09 27.48
CA GLY A 168 -12.62 1.75 28.29
C GLY A 168 -11.29 1.64 27.53
N PHE A 169 -11.24 2.03 26.25
CA PHE A 169 -9.99 2.04 25.48
C PHE A 169 -9.19 3.33 25.69
N ARG A 170 -7.87 3.21 25.62
CA ARG A 170 -6.97 4.35 25.41
C ARG A 170 -6.99 4.74 23.93
N VAL A 171 -6.86 6.03 23.63
CA VAL A 171 -6.97 6.52 22.26
C VAL A 171 -5.70 7.25 21.82
N TYR A 172 -5.15 6.80 20.69
CA TYR A 172 -4.14 7.50 19.91
C TYR A 172 -4.75 7.97 18.59
N LEU A 173 -4.70 9.27 18.33
CA LEU A 173 -5.07 9.88 17.06
C LEU A 173 -3.78 10.30 16.32
N LEU A 174 -3.49 9.64 15.21
CA LEU A 174 -2.32 9.87 14.38
C LEU A 174 -2.73 10.65 13.14
N VAL A 175 -2.15 11.84 12.98
CA VAL A 175 -2.44 12.77 11.88
C VAL A 175 -1.15 13.23 11.20
N PRO A 176 -1.17 13.73 9.96
CA PRO A 176 -0.01 14.39 9.39
C PRO A 176 0.39 15.62 10.23
N ASP A 177 1.68 15.92 10.29
CA ASP A 177 2.22 16.99 11.13
C ASP A 177 1.58 18.36 10.84
N ARG A 178 1.33 18.65 9.56
CA ARG A 178 0.61 19.86 9.11
C ARG A 178 -0.79 20.03 9.71
N SER A 179 -1.39 18.96 10.22
CA SER A 179 -2.72 18.95 10.85
C SER A 179 -2.65 18.78 12.37
N LEU A 180 -1.45 18.57 12.93
CA LEU A 180 -1.24 18.21 14.34
C LEU A 180 -1.80 19.26 15.31
N VAL A 181 -1.51 20.55 15.08
CA VAL A 181 -1.94 21.63 15.98
C VAL A 181 -3.47 21.70 16.06
N GLY A 182 -4.15 21.71 14.91
CA GLY A 182 -5.61 21.74 14.86
C GLY A 182 -6.23 20.47 15.44
N ALA A 183 -5.62 19.31 15.19
CA ALA A 183 -6.09 18.05 15.75
C ALA A 183 -5.98 18.01 17.28
N LYS A 184 -4.89 18.55 17.84
CA LYS A 184 -4.70 18.70 19.30
C LYS A 184 -5.77 19.61 19.92
N GLN A 185 -6.05 20.75 19.29
CA GLN A 185 -7.09 21.68 19.77
C GLN A 185 -8.48 21.04 19.76
N ASN A 186 -8.83 20.33 18.69
CA ASN A 186 -10.11 19.64 18.58
C ASN A 186 -10.23 18.48 19.59
N ALA A 187 -9.17 17.70 19.74
CA ALA A 187 -9.13 16.61 20.72
C ALA A 187 -9.31 17.13 22.16
N GLU A 188 -8.64 18.23 22.51
CA GLU A 188 -8.77 18.85 23.83
C GLU A 188 -10.17 19.42 24.07
N MET A 189 -10.84 19.93 23.04
CA MET A 189 -12.22 20.39 23.14
C MET A 189 -13.21 19.23 23.33
N VAL A 190 -13.00 18.10 22.64
CA VAL A 190 -13.92 16.95 22.65
C VAL A 190 -13.74 16.09 23.91
N ALA A 191 -12.49 15.80 24.29
CA ALA A 191 -12.17 14.94 25.42
C ALA A 191 -10.84 15.39 26.08
N PRO A 192 -10.89 16.46 26.91
CA PRO A 192 -9.72 17.07 27.55
C PRO A 192 -8.78 16.04 28.19
N GLY A 193 -7.51 16.01 27.77
CA GLY A 193 -6.49 15.12 28.32
C GLY A 193 -6.71 13.61 28.10
N LYS A 194 -7.68 13.18 27.28
CA LYS A 194 -8.04 11.76 27.09
C LYS A 194 -7.68 11.18 25.71
N ILE A 195 -7.30 12.03 24.75
CA ILE A 195 -6.88 11.61 23.41
C ILE A 195 -5.42 12.00 23.23
N THR A 196 -4.53 11.03 23.04
CA THR A 196 -3.15 11.33 22.64
C THR A 196 -3.14 11.63 21.14
N VAL A 197 -2.65 12.81 20.75
CA VAL A 197 -2.57 13.23 19.35
C VAL A 197 -1.11 13.41 18.95
N GLU A 198 -0.64 12.66 17.96
CA GLU A 198 0.75 12.68 17.49
C GLU A 198 0.84 12.77 15.97
N SER A 199 1.96 13.31 15.47
CA SER A 199 2.21 13.31 14.02
C SER A 199 2.65 11.93 13.54
N ILE A 200 2.13 11.50 12.39
CA ILE A 200 2.48 10.22 11.74
C ILE A 200 3.99 10.19 11.48
N GLU A 201 4.53 11.30 10.99
CA GLU A 201 5.94 11.49 10.69
C GLU A 201 6.81 11.23 11.93
N SER A 202 6.49 11.85 13.05
CA SER A 202 7.21 11.67 14.33
C SER A 202 7.05 10.25 14.87
N PHE A 203 5.83 9.73 14.86
CA PHE A 203 5.51 8.41 15.41
C PHE A 203 6.19 7.26 14.66
N VAL A 204 6.33 7.40 13.34
CA VAL A 204 7.07 6.43 12.51
C VAL A 204 8.58 6.65 12.63
N ALA A 205 9.05 7.89 12.51
CA ALA A 205 10.47 8.20 12.53
C ALA A 205 11.13 7.80 13.86
N GLN A 206 10.51 8.13 14.99
CA GLN A 206 11.02 7.77 16.32
C GLN A 206 11.27 6.27 16.44
N ASN A 207 10.38 5.43 15.91
CA ASN A 207 10.54 3.98 15.96
C ASN A 207 11.74 3.49 15.16
N ILE A 208 11.98 4.06 13.98
CA ILE A 208 13.13 3.71 13.15
C ILE A 208 14.42 4.14 13.86
N GLU A 209 14.47 5.36 14.39
CA GLU A 209 15.60 5.90 15.14
C GLU A 209 15.93 5.03 16.36
N GLU A 210 14.92 4.68 17.17
CA GLU A 210 15.05 3.82 18.36
C GLU A 210 15.55 2.41 18.02
N LEU A 211 14.92 1.73 17.05
CA LEU A 211 15.33 0.39 16.61
C LEU A 211 16.74 0.38 15.99
N SER A 212 17.15 1.52 15.43
CA SER A 212 18.48 1.73 14.85
C SER A 212 19.51 2.19 15.88
N VAL A 213 19.12 2.38 17.14
CA VAL A 213 19.99 2.91 18.21
C VAL A 213 20.61 4.25 17.80
N PHE A 214 19.86 5.08 17.09
CA PHE A 214 20.27 6.40 16.60
C PHE A 214 21.56 6.38 15.77
N SER A 215 21.87 5.25 15.12
CA SER A 215 23.05 5.08 14.27
C SER A 215 22.70 5.30 12.80
N LYS A 216 23.41 6.21 12.13
CA LYS A 216 23.18 6.57 10.72
C LYS A 216 23.13 5.35 9.79
N ASP A 217 24.10 4.44 9.91
CA ASP A 217 24.15 3.26 9.04
C ASP A 217 22.99 2.30 9.32
N ARG A 218 22.56 2.20 10.59
CA ARG A 218 21.43 1.36 10.98
C ARG A 218 20.08 1.99 10.60
N ILE A 219 19.98 3.32 10.57
CA ILE A 219 18.76 4.03 10.14
C ILE A 219 18.43 3.70 8.68
N ILE A 220 19.45 3.60 7.81
CA ILE A 220 19.28 3.18 6.41
C ILE A 220 18.62 1.79 6.36
N VAL A 221 19.16 0.83 7.13
CA VAL A 221 18.61 -0.53 7.23
C VAL A 221 17.20 -0.54 7.86
N GLY A 222 16.97 0.29 8.88
CA GLY A 222 15.68 0.43 9.55
C GLY A 222 14.60 0.99 8.63
N PHE A 223 14.94 1.99 7.83
CA PHE A 223 14.03 2.57 6.84
C PHE A 223 13.74 1.59 5.70
N HIS A 224 14.75 0.85 5.22
CA HIS A 224 14.55 -0.25 4.27
C HIS A 224 13.54 -1.27 4.80
N ARG A 225 13.75 -1.78 6.02
CA ARG A 225 12.84 -2.74 6.67
C ARG A 225 11.43 -2.20 6.84
N LEU A 226 11.27 -0.90 7.12
CA LEU A 226 9.95 -0.26 7.17
C LEU A 226 9.25 -0.36 5.81
N LEU A 227 9.93 -0.02 4.71
CA LEU A 227 9.35 -0.07 3.37
C LEU A 227 9.07 -1.50 2.91
N GLU A 228 9.90 -2.47 3.27
CA GLU A 228 9.64 -3.89 3.01
C GLU A 228 8.39 -4.36 3.77
N THR A 229 8.34 -4.12 5.07
CA THR A 229 7.20 -4.51 5.91
C THR A 229 5.91 -3.82 5.42
N TYR A 230 6.00 -2.55 5.04
CA TYR A 230 4.90 -1.82 4.40
C TYR A 230 4.42 -2.53 3.13
N ASN A 231 5.34 -2.86 2.21
CA ASN A 231 5.00 -3.47 0.93
C ASN A 231 4.41 -4.87 1.09
N GLU A 232 4.94 -5.67 2.03
CA GLU A 232 4.38 -6.97 2.38
C GLU A 232 2.93 -6.85 2.86
N ARG A 233 2.67 -5.87 3.73
CA ARG A 233 1.34 -5.59 4.29
C ARG A 233 0.34 -5.18 3.22
N VAL A 234 0.69 -4.23 2.35
CA VAL A 234 -0.13 -3.84 1.19
C VAL A 234 -0.36 -5.03 0.26
N ASN A 235 0.70 -5.81 -0.02
CA ASN A 235 0.59 -6.91 -0.96
C ASN A 235 -0.32 -8.04 -0.47
N ALA A 236 -0.42 -8.24 0.85
CA ALA A 236 -1.27 -9.27 1.44
C ALA A 236 -2.78 -8.96 1.36
N THR A 237 -3.16 -7.69 1.25
CA THR A 237 -4.57 -7.26 1.42
C THR A 237 -5.14 -6.50 0.25
N GLU A 238 -4.34 -5.62 -0.36
CA GLU A 238 -4.85 -4.67 -1.34
C GLU A 238 -4.83 -5.26 -2.73
N VAL A 239 -5.95 -5.16 -3.45
CA VAL A 239 -6.02 -5.51 -4.87
C VAL A 239 -5.26 -4.47 -5.70
N ASP A 240 -5.41 -3.19 -5.36
CA ASP A 240 -4.68 -2.11 -5.99
C ASP A 240 -3.22 -2.08 -5.53
N LYS A 241 -2.31 -2.59 -6.37
CA LYS A 241 -0.86 -2.61 -6.10
C LYS A 241 -0.16 -1.29 -6.42
N SER A 242 -0.89 -0.26 -6.87
CA SER A 242 -0.34 1.08 -7.10
C SER A 242 0.05 1.81 -5.81
N MET A 243 -0.30 1.27 -4.65
CA MET A 243 0.12 1.74 -3.33
C MET A 243 1.47 1.17 -2.86
N LEU A 244 2.00 0.17 -3.58
CA LEU A 244 3.34 -0.35 -3.28
C LEU A 244 4.39 0.75 -3.52
N ILE A 245 5.42 0.76 -2.69
CA ILE A 245 6.55 1.67 -2.78
C ILE A 245 7.68 0.99 -3.54
N GLU A 246 8.20 1.65 -4.56
CA GLU A 246 9.48 1.27 -5.16
C GLU A 246 10.59 1.67 -4.18
N ILE A 247 11.26 0.67 -3.58
CA ILE A 247 12.31 0.91 -2.59
C ILE A 247 13.50 1.60 -3.27
N PRO A 248 13.92 2.80 -2.80
CA PRO A 248 15.08 3.51 -3.32
C PRO A 248 16.33 2.63 -3.38
N ARG A 249 17.06 2.66 -4.51
CA ARG A 249 18.27 1.83 -4.70
C ARG A 249 19.35 2.05 -3.65
N ASN A 250 19.43 3.26 -3.09
CA ASN A 250 20.38 3.60 -2.03
C ASN A 250 20.00 3.04 -0.65
N LEU A 251 18.82 2.42 -0.50
CA LEU A 251 18.43 1.64 0.67
C LEU A 251 18.71 0.14 0.52
N LEU A 252 18.97 -0.36 -0.70
CA LEU A 252 19.21 -1.78 -0.99
C LEU A 252 20.66 -2.24 -0.71
N ARG A 253 21.42 -1.44 0.05
CA ARG A 253 22.87 -1.62 0.24
C ARG A 253 23.19 -2.39 1.51
#